data_AF-A0A3M1D1A9-F1
#
_entry.id   AF-A0A3M1D1A9-F1
#
_cell.length_a   1.000
_cell.length_b   1.000
_cell.length_c   1.000
_cell.angle_alpha   90.00
_cell.angle_beta   90.00
_cell.angle_gamma   90.00
#
_symmetry.space_group_name_H-M   'P 1'
#
loop_
_entity.id
_entity.type
_entity.pdbx_description
1 polymer ?
#
loop_
_entity_poly.entity_id
_entity_poly.type
_entity_poly.pdbx_seq_one_letter_code
_entity_poly.pdbx_strand_id
1 'polypeptide(L)'
;MTEIERKLGAALQAERERRNLELEALSEELKISVVNLEAIERGDKDALPSELYYNLFARSYASFLGIDLEATVEAIKETIGLSPEAKGTDAEISEAQAATVEAYSERQFSPSEEHSWIPLALSATVAVGLLFGFIGLWTTGGKEAAALADSGDKISPVYETAARALSGTAQETVVPTPPQPLTLTLRPVSESWATILADGDTAIFKSLKPGRTYQVKAKYRLLVSVGKPSQVNIELNGRPVNLVDSESGRISRVEINQANYQRILQRPPAPKRVRSVPQKPPTTTVPDTTGGTL
;
A
#
# COMPACT_ATOMS: atom_id res chain seq x y z
N MET A 1 9.47 -7.50 -13.84
CA MET A 1 8.13 -7.55 -14.46
C MET A 1 7.56 -8.97 -14.49
N THR A 2 6.32 -9.17 -14.00
CA THR A 2 5.54 -10.42 -14.12
C THR A 2 4.47 -10.30 -15.22
N GLU A 3 3.95 -11.44 -15.70
CA GLU A 3 2.91 -11.48 -16.73
C GLU A 3 1.57 -10.86 -16.25
N ILE A 4 1.32 -10.87 -14.93
CA ILE A 4 0.14 -10.23 -14.32
C ILE A 4 0.21 -8.71 -14.47
N GLU A 5 1.36 -8.11 -14.12
CA GLU A 5 1.59 -6.66 -14.23
C GLU A 5 1.44 -6.18 -15.68
N ARG A 6 1.96 -6.94 -16.65
CA ARG A 6 1.86 -6.63 -18.08
C ARG A 6 0.41 -6.63 -18.59
N LYS A 7 -0.38 -7.65 -18.22
CA LYS A 7 -1.79 -7.76 -18.61
C LYS A 7 -2.67 -6.70 -17.93
N LEU A 8 -2.40 -6.40 -16.65
CA LEU A 8 -3.11 -5.36 -15.90
C LEU A 8 -2.84 -3.97 -16.49
N GLY A 9 -1.57 -3.65 -16.78
CA GLY A 9 -1.18 -2.38 -17.41
C GLY A 9 -1.90 -2.15 -18.74
N ALA A 10 -1.91 -3.17 -19.61
CA ALA A 10 -2.63 -3.11 -20.89
C ALA A 10 -4.15 -2.92 -20.73
N ALA A 11 -4.76 -3.51 -19.71
CA ALA A 11 -6.20 -3.33 -19.43
C ALA A 11 -6.53 -1.89 -18.97
N LEU A 12 -5.67 -1.30 -18.12
CA LEU A 12 -5.80 0.10 -17.69
C LEU A 12 -5.63 1.08 -18.86
N GLN A 13 -4.60 0.85 -19.68
CA GLN A 13 -4.35 1.64 -20.90
C GLN A 13 -5.55 1.61 -21.84
N ALA A 14 -6.05 0.41 -22.17
CA ALA A 14 -7.16 0.24 -23.10
C ALA A 14 -8.42 0.98 -22.65
N GLU A 15 -8.75 0.96 -21.35
CA GLU A 15 -9.91 1.67 -20.82
C GLU A 15 -9.70 3.19 -20.73
N ARG A 16 -8.48 3.68 -20.49
CA ARG A 16 -8.13 5.12 -20.61
C ARG A 16 -8.33 5.61 -22.05
N GLU A 17 -7.79 4.87 -23.02
CA GLU A 17 -7.88 5.21 -24.44
C GLU A 17 -9.33 5.14 -24.94
N ARG A 18 -10.11 4.13 -24.52
CA ARG A 18 -11.56 4.04 -24.80
C ARG A 18 -12.36 5.25 -24.30
N ARG A 19 -11.87 5.95 -23.27
CA ARG A 19 -12.47 7.17 -22.72
C ARG A 19 -11.87 8.47 -23.29
N ASN A 20 -10.92 8.40 -24.22
CA ASN A 20 -10.16 9.53 -24.75
C ASN A 20 -9.52 10.39 -23.64
N LEU A 21 -8.91 9.72 -22.65
CA LEU A 21 -8.22 10.38 -21.54
C LEU A 21 -6.72 10.46 -21.82
N GLU A 22 -6.18 11.68 -21.81
CA GLU A 22 -4.74 11.94 -21.91
C GLU A 22 -4.02 11.66 -20.57
N LEU A 23 -2.77 11.20 -20.66
CA LEU A 23 -1.95 10.89 -19.48
C LEU A 23 -1.64 12.12 -18.63
N GLU A 24 -1.52 13.30 -19.25
CA GLU A 24 -1.33 14.59 -18.59
C GLU A 24 -2.52 14.92 -17.67
N ALA A 25 -3.74 14.81 -18.20
CA ALA A 25 -4.97 15.05 -17.44
C ALA A 25 -5.12 14.05 -16.30
N LEU A 26 -4.78 12.77 -16.55
CA LEU A 26 -4.78 11.74 -15.52
C LEU A 26 -3.71 11.98 -14.44
N SER A 27 -2.53 12.45 -14.83
CA SER A 27 -1.44 12.85 -13.94
C SER A 27 -1.84 14.04 -13.06
N GLU A 28 -2.56 15.01 -13.64
CA GLU A 28 -3.15 16.11 -12.87
C GLU A 28 -4.21 15.63 -11.89
N GLU A 29 -5.12 14.73 -12.24
CA GLU A 29 -6.16 14.28 -11.32
C GLU A 29 -5.61 13.37 -10.20
N LEU A 30 -4.84 12.34 -10.58
CA LEU A 30 -4.33 11.32 -9.64
C LEU A 30 -3.10 11.78 -8.85
N LYS A 31 -2.45 12.89 -9.26
CA LYS A 31 -1.16 13.38 -8.72
C LYS A 31 -0.03 12.34 -8.82
N ILE A 32 -0.08 11.51 -9.86
CA ILE A 32 0.94 10.52 -10.24
C ILE A 32 1.57 11.02 -11.55
N SER A 33 2.88 11.24 -11.58
CA SER A 33 3.55 11.76 -12.79
C SER A 33 3.35 10.85 -14.00
N VAL A 34 3.21 11.43 -15.20
CA VAL A 34 3.08 10.74 -16.50
C VAL A 34 4.03 9.53 -16.62
N VAL A 35 5.33 9.71 -16.35
CA VAL A 35 6.35 8.63 -16.37
C VAL A 35 5.99 7.40 -15.51
N ASN A 36 5.31 7.61 -14.38
CA ASN A 36 4.86 6.51 -13.51
C ASN A 36 3.56 5.89 -14.03
N LEU A 37 2.68 6.66 -14.68
CA LEU A 37 1.48 6.13 -15.35
C LEU A 37 1.88 5.26 -16.56
N GLU A 38 2.82 5.73 -17.37
CA GLU A 38 3.45 4.95 -18.46
C GLU A 38 4.11 3.67 -17.95
N ALA A 39 4.78 3.71 -16.79
CA ALA A 39 5.35 2.52 -16.17
C ALA A 39 4.26 1.50 -15.75
N ILE A 40 3.11 1.97 -15.25
CA ILE A 40 1.98 1.10 -14.89
C ILE A 40 1.37 0.47 -16.14
N GLU A 41 1.12 1.25 -17.19
CA GLU A 41 0.56 0.75 -18.46
C GLU A 41 1.47 -0.29 -19.13
N ARG A 42 2.79 -0.11 -19.04
CA ARG A 42 3.77 -1.09 -19.53
C ARG A 42 3.94 -2.32 -18.62
N GLY A 43 3.37 -2.34 -17.41
CA GLY A 43 3.63 -3.38 -16.39
C GLY A 43 5.02 -3.30 -15.74
N ASP A 44 5.74 -2.19 -15.97
CA ASP A 44 7.14 -1.99 -15.64
C ASP A 44 7.28 -1.51 -14.18
N LYS A 45 7.07 -2.43 -13.23
CA LYS A 45 7.25 -2.14 -11.79
C LYS A 45 8.68 -1.74 -11.41
N ASP A 46 9.66 -2.10 -12.23
CA ASP A 46 11.08 -1.91 -11.99
C ASP A 46 11.51 -0.46 -12.33
N ALA A 47 10.80 0.20 -13.25
CA ALA A 47 10.93 1.64 -13.52
C ALA A 47 10.27 2.56 -12.46
N LEU A 48 9.45 2.03 -11.55
CA LEU A 48 8.83 2.82 -10.49
C LEU A 48 9.81 3.05 -9.31
N PRO A 49 9.65 4.12 -8.51
CA PRO A 49 10.53 4.41 -7.37
C PRO A 49 10.56 3.35 -6.24
N SER A 50 9.73 2.32 -6.32
CA SER A 50 9.67 1.09 -5.51
C SER A 50 8.56 0.19 -6.07
N GLU A 51 8.73 -1.14 -6.07
CA GLU A 51 7.67 -2.09 -6.46
C GLU A 51 6.35 -1.88 -5.69
N LEU A 52 6.43 -1.45 -4.42
CA LEU A 52 5.25 -1.17 -3.59
C LEU A 52 4.36 -0.06 -4.19
N TYR A 53 4.91 0.83 -5.02
CA TYR A 53 4.13 1.85 -5.71
C TYR A 53 3.32 1.32 -6.88
N TYR A 54 3.73 0.20 -7.51
CA TYR A 54 2.99 -0.36 -8.64
C TYR A 54 1.54 -0.64 -8.24
N ASN A 55 1.33 -1.43 -7.18
CA ASN A 55 -0.01 -1.78 -6.70
C ASN A 55 -0.81 -0.57 -6.20
N LEU A 56 -0.15 0.41 -5.57
CA LEU A 56 -0.82 1.63 -5.07
C LEU A 56 -1.33 2.50 -6.22
N PHE A 57 -0.49 2.74 -7.22
CA PHE A 57 -0.84 3.58 -8.36
C PHE A 57 -1.77 2.85 -9.33
N ALA A 58 -1.59 1.55 -9.57
CA ALA A 58 -2.53 0.73 -10.33
C ALA A 58 -3.93 0.72 -9.67
N ARG A 59 -4.01 0.63 -8.33
CA ARG A 59 -5.29 0.75 -7.59
C ARG A 59 -5.90 2.15 -7.72
N SER A 60 -5.10 3.21 -7.66
CA SER A 60 -5.56 4.59 -7.90
C SER A 60 -6.15 4.75 -9.30
N TYR A 61 -5.47 4.20 -10.30
CA TYR A 61 -5.83 4.29 -11.71
C TYR A 61 -7.09 3.46 -12.00
N ALA A 62 -7.11 2.19 -11.59
CA ALA A 62 -8.28 1.32 -11.67
C ALA A 62 -9.51 1.97 -11.02
N SER A 63 -9.38 2.50 -9.81
CA SER A 63 -10.47 3.18 -9.09
C SER A 63 -10.98 4.42 -9.83
N PHE A 64 -10.13 5.21 -10.48
CA PHE A 64 -10.55 6.36 -11.29
C PHE A 64 -11.31 5.93 -12.55
N LEU A 65 -10.89 4.83 -13.17
CA LEU A 65 -11.61 4.21 -14.28
C LEU A 65 -12.86 3.44 -13.82
N GLY A 66 -13.07 3.22 -12.52
CA GLY A 66 -14.16 2.37 -12.02
C GLY A 66 -13.97 0.88 -12.33
N ILE A 67 -12.72 0.45 -12.56
CA ILE A 67 -12.32 -0.95 -12.71
C ILE A 67 -12.11 -1.54 -11.31
N ASP A 68 -12.69 -2.72 -11.06
CA ASP A 68 -12.33 -3.54 -9.90
C ASP A 68 -10.95 -4.18 -10.13
N LEU A 69 -9.94 -3.67 -9.42
CA LEU A 69 -8.56 -4.15 -9.53
C LEU A 69 -8.43 -5.63 -9.12
N GLU A 70 -9.11 -6.04 -8.05
CA GLU A 70 -8.91 -7.38 -7.47
C GLU A 70 -9.59 -8.45 -8.32
N ALA A 71 -10.80 -8.19 -8.81
CA ALA A 71 -11.47 -9.04 -9.79
C ALA A 71 -10.66 -9.13 -11.11
N THR A 72 -10.11 -8.00 -11.59
CA THR A 72 -9.30 -7.97 -12.83
C THR A 72 -8.01 -8.78 -12.66
N VAL A 73 -7.31 -8.64 -11.53
CA VAL A 73 -6.09 -9.41 -11.24
C VAL A 73 -6.38 -10.91 -11.11
N GLU A 74 -7.51 -11.30 -10.51
CA GLU A 74 -7.88 -12.71 -10.40
C GLU A 74 -8.22 -13.34 -11.76
N ALA A 75 -9.04 -12.66 -12.58
CA ALA A 75 -9.32 -13.09 -13.96
C ALA A 75 -8.04 -13.19 -14.82
N ILE A 76 -7.06 -12.30 -14.58
CA ILE A 76 -5.74 -12.38 -15.23
C ILE A 76 -4.98 -13.64 -14.79
N LYS A 77 -4.95 -13.98 -13.48
CA LYS A 77 -4.30 -15.20 -12.96
C LYS A 77 -4.92 -16.47 -13.53
N GLU A 78 -6.26 -16.52 -13.59
CA GLU A 78 -7.03 -17.61 -14.19
C GLU A 78 -6.63 -17.79 -15.66
N THR A 79 -6.64 -16.69 -16.44
CA THR A 79 -6.25 -16.66 -17.87
C THR A 79 -4.83 -17.17 -18.14
N ILE A 80 -3.92 -17.11 -17.15
CA ILE A 80 -2.51 -17.53 -17.29
C ILE A 80 -2.15 -18.75 -16.42
N GLY A 81 -3.14 -19.43 -15.82
CA GLY A 81 -2.93 -20.66 -15.05
C GLY A 81 -2.10 -20.51 -13.77
N LEU A 82 -2.09 -19.32 -13.14
CA LEU A 82 -1.33 -19.04 -11.91
C LEU A 82 -2.19 -19.09 -10.63
N SER A 83 -3.41 -19.65 -10.70
CA SER A 83 -4.20 -20.01 -9.52
C SER A 83 -3.58 -21.22 -8.79
N PRO A 84 -3.56 -21.26 -7.44
CA PRO A 84 -3.01 -22.39 -6.69
C PRO A 84 -3.81 -23.71 -6.82
N GLU A 85 -4.94 -23.73 -7.53
CA GLU A 85 -5.70 -24.94 -7.82
C GLU A 85 -5.62 -25.33 -9.31
N ALA A 86 -4.54 -26.05 -9.65
CA ALA A 86 -4.41 -26.74 -10.94
C ALA A 86 -3.72 -28.11 -10.75
N LYS A 87 -4.43 -29.05 -10.13
CA LYS A 87 -4.12 -30.49 -10.21
C LYS A 87 -5.36 -31.32 -10.44
N GLY A 88 -5.49 -31.81 -11.68
CA GLY A 88 -6.21 -33.02 -12.03
C GLY A 88 -7.74 -32.92 -12.01
N THR A 89 -8.35 -32.98 -13.19
CA THR A 89 -8.95 -34.24 -13.65
C THR A 89 -8.90 -34.26 -15.17
N ASP A 90 -8.56 -35.41 -15.74
CA ASP A 90 -8.44 -35.62 -17.17
C ASP A 90 -9.79 -35.51 -17.88
N ALA A 91 -9.75 -35.34 -19.20
CA ALA A 91 -10.94 -35.28 -20.02
C ALA A 91 -11.67 -36.63 -20.04
N GLU A 92 -12.92 -36.65 -19.59
CA GLU A 92 -13.91 -37.62 -20.08
C GLU A 92 -15.24 -36.92 -20.37
N ILE A 93 -15.62 -36.97 -21.64
CA ILE A 93 -16.91 -36.47 -22.13
C ILE A 93 -17.93 -37.57 -21.84
N SER A 94 -18.99 -37.26 -21.10
CA SER A 94 -20.18 -38.12 -21.05
C SER A 94 -21.42 -37.26 -21.26
N GLU A 95 -22.11 -37.53 -22.37
CA GLU A 95 -23.40 -36.94 -22.71
C GLU A 95 -24.52 -37.46 -21.80
N ALA A 96 -25.74 -36.95 -22.02
CA ALA A 96 -27.01 -37.26 -21.33
C ALA A 96 -27.20 -36.65 -19.92
N GLN A 97 -28.34 -36.06 -19.55
CA GLN A 97 -29.63 -35.77 -20.22
C GLN A 97 -30.21 -34.52 -19.49
N ALA A 98 -30.65 -33.44 -20.16
CA ALA A 98 -31.87 -33.26 -20.96
C ALA A 98 -33.15 -32.94 -20.13
N ALA A 99 -33.93 -31.95 -20.62
CA ALA A 99 -35.14 -31.32 -20.04
C ALA A 99 -34.90 -30.46 -18.77
N THR A 100 -35.13 -29.15 -18.80
CA THR A 100 -36.39 -28.48 -18.34
C THR A 100 -36.11 -26.95 -18.30
N VAL A 101 -36.82 -25.98 -18.91
CA VAL A 101 -38.01 -25.96 -19.79
C VAL A 101 -37.78 -25.09 -21.07
N GLU A 102 -37.77 -23.76 -20.96
CA GLU A 102 -37.96 -22.75 -22.03
C GLU A 102 -37.42 -21.35 -21.63
N ALA A 103 -37.40 -20.44 -22.62
CA ALA A 103 -37.37 -18.96 -22.50
C ALA A 103 -36.08 -18.27 -22.03
N TYR A 104 -35.38 -17.63 -22.98
CA TYR A 104 -35.28 -16.16 -23.04
C TYR A 104 -34.72 -15.71 -24.42
N SER A 105 -35.50 -15.95 -25.47
CA SER A 105 -35.31 -15.25 -26.75
C SER A 105 -35.89 -13.83 -26.64
N GLU A 106 -35.10 -12.83 -27.03
CA GLU A 106 -35.51 -11.47 -27.43
C GLU A 106 -36.72 -10.83 -26.72
N ARG A 107 -36.49 -9.71 -26.00
CA ARG A 107 -36.88 -8.37 -26.53
C ARG A 107 -36.51 -7.20 -25.62
N GLN A 108 -36.16 -6.11 -26.32
CA GLN A 108 -36.50 -4.71 -26.02
C GLN A 108 -35.99 -4.10 -24.71
N PHE A 109 -34.87 -3.38 -24.86
CA PHE A 109 -34.64 -2.13 -24.12
C PHE A 109 -35.83 -1.17 -24.32
N SER A 110 -36.25 -0.52 -23.23
CA SER A 110 -36.96 0.76 -23.26
C SER A 110 -36.46 1.61 -22.07
N PRO A 111 -36.10 2.89 -22.27
CA PRO A 111 -35.68 3.78 -21.20
C PRO A 111 -36.83 4.61 -20.64
N SER A 112 -36.96 4.71 -19.31
CA SER A 112 -37.71 5.80 -18.66
C SER A 112 -37.39 5.92 -17.16
N GLU A 113 -36.66 6.99 -16.86
CA GLU A 113 -36.68 7.88 -15.69
C GLU A 113 -37.20 7.47 -14.29
N GLU A 114 -36.41 7.90 -13.29
CA GLU A 114 -36.83 8.50 -12.01
C GLU A 114 -37.75 7.75 -11.01
N HIS A 115 -37.17 7.20 -9.93
CA HIS A 115 -37.05 7.98 -8.67
C HIS A 115 -36.20 7.30 -7.58
N SER A 116 -35.58 8.14 -6.74
CA SER A 116 -34.78 7.73 -5.56
C SER A 116 -35.65 7.36 -4.36
N TRP A 117 -35.36 6.22 -3.71
CA TRP A 117 -35.57 6.04 -2.26
C TRP A 117 -34.75 4.87 -1.68
N ILE A 118 -33.84 5.17 -0.76
CA ILE A 118 -33.26 4.22 0.22
C ILE A 118 -33.63 4.80 1.59
N PRO A 119 -34.14 3.98 2.53
CA PRO A 119 -33.32 3.68 3.70
C PRO A 119 -33.37 2.19 4.13
N LEU A 120 -32.23 1.51 3.92
CA LEU A 120 -31.51 0.72 4.93
C LEU A 120 -32.28 0.29 6.20
N ALA A 121 -32.62 -1.01 6.34
CA ALA A 121 -32.64 -1.74 7.63
C ALA A 121 -32.97 -3.27 7.51
N LEU A 122 -32.08 -4.14 6.98
CA LEU A 122 -32.07 -5.58 7.37
C LEU A 122 -30.85 -6.48 7.02
N SER A 123 -29.65 -5.95 6.71
CA SER A 123 -28.48 -6.81 6.36
C SER A 123 -27.35 -6.85 7.42
N ALA A 124 -27.50 -6.16 8.55
CA ALA A 124 -26.43 -6.00 9.55
C ALA A 124 -26.28 -7.15 10.58
N THR A 125 -27.04 -8.24 10.46
CA THR A 125 -27.13 -9.28 11.52
C THR A 125 -26.49 -10.62 11.14
N VAL A 126 -26.24 -10.90 9.85
CA VAL A 126 -25.64 -12.18 9.40
C VAL A 126 -24.10 -12.10 9.28
N ALA A 127 -23.55 -10.92 8.98
CA ALA A 127 -22.11 -10.73 8.74
C ALA A 127 -21.21 -10.88 9.99
N VAL A 128 -21.76 -10.79 11.20
CA VAL A 128 -20.98 -10.93 12.45
C VAL A 128 -20.93 -12.41 12.91
N GLY A 129 -21.92 -13.22 12.56
CA GLY A 129 -21.97 -14.64 12.95
C GLY A 129 -20.91 -15.50 12.25
N LEU A 130 -20.64 -15.23 10.96
CA LEU A 130 -19.66 -15.99 10.18
C LEU A 130 -18.20 -15.62 10.48
N LEU A 131 -17.94 -14.45 11.09
CA LEU A 131 -16.60 -14.03 11.48
C LEU A 131 -16.07 -14.75 12.74
N PHE A 132 -16.97 -15.26 13.60
CA PHE A 132 -16.60 -15.99 14.83
C PHE A 132 -16.62 -17.53 14.67
N GLY A 133 -17.19 -18.06 13.58
CA GLY A 133 -17.28 -19.50 13.34
C GLY A 133 -15.96 -20.19 12.96
N PHE A 134 -14.95 -19.45 12.49
CA PHE A 134 -13.71 -20.03 11.92
C PHE A 134 -12.49 -20.00 12.86
N ILE A 135 -12.64 -19.48 14.09
CA ILE A 135 -11.55 -19.37 15.08
C ILE A 135 -11.61 -20.48 16.15
N GLY A 136 -12.65 -21.33 16.13
CA GLY A 136 -12.92 -22.34 17.16
C GLY A 136 -12.38 -23.76 16.91
N LEU A 137 -11.73 -24.06 15.78
CA LEU A 137 -11.44 -25.45 15.39
C LEU A 137 -10.06 -25.70 14.72
N TRP A 138 -8.99 -25.11 15.25
CA TRP A 138 -7.60 -25.55 14.98
C TRP A 138 -6.73 -25.53 16.26
N THR A 139 -7.20 -26.17 17.33
CA THR A 139 -6.44 -26.35 18.59
C THR A 139 -6.50 -27.78 19.15
N THR A 140 -6.41 -28.79 18.30
CA THR A 140 -6.12 -30.19 18.68
C THR A 140 -5.47 -30.91 17.50
N GLY A 141 -4.27 -31.47 17.65
CA GLY A 141 -3.63 -32.23 16.55
C GLY A 141 -2.11 -32.46 16.60
N GLY A 142 -1.40 -32.05 17.66
CA GLY A 142 0.04 -32.29 17.78
C GLY A 142 0.37 -33.59 18.50
N LYS A 143 0.45 -34.72 17.79
CA LYS A 143 1.04 -35.99 18.26
C LYS A 143 1.72 -36.75 17.12
N GLU A 144 2.72 -37.55 17.51
CA GLU A 144 3.48 -38.53 16.71
C GLU A 144 4.67 -38.02 15.87
N ALA A 145 5.82 -37.95 16.55
CA ALA A 145 7.13 -38.29 15.99
C ALA A 145 8.05 -38.79 17.13
N ALA A 146 7.68 -39.91 17.76
CA ALA A 146 8.45 -40.56 18.81
C ALA A 146 8.64 -42.05 18.48
N ALA A 147 9.65 -42.34 17.65
CA ALA A 147 10.12 -43.69 17.40
C ALA A 147 11.62 -43.65 17.03
N LEU A 148 12.34 -44.73 17.36
CA LEU A 148 13.76 -44.96 17.07
C LEU A 148 14.77 -44.16 17.91
N ALA A 149 14.77 -44.46 19.21
CA ALA A 149 15.96 -44.32 20.06
C ALA A 149 16.23 -45.66 20.77
N ASP A 150 16.79 -46.64 20.04
CA ASP A 150 17.53 -47.76 20.64
C ASP A 150 18.51 -48.39 19.63
N SER A 151 19.80 -48.21 19.89
CA SER A 151 20.96 -49.03 19.49
C SER A 151 22.22 -48.22 19.74
N GLY A 152 22.86 -48.44 20.88
CA GLY A 152 24.13 -47.80 21.19
C GLY A 152 25.30 -48.46 20.44
N ASP A 153 26.15 -47.66 19.81
CA ASP A 153 27.55 -48.01 19.62
C ASP A 153 28.46 -46.77 19.69
N LYS A 154 29.77 -47.01 19.87
CA LYS A 154 30.69 -46.10 20.55
C LYS A 154 31.14 -44.91 19.70
N ILE A 155 31.17 -43.72 20.31
CA ILE A 155 31.81 -42.52 19.74
C ILE A 155 33.16 -42.28 20.42
N SER A 156 34.23 -42.29 19.64
CA SER A 156 35.62 -42.04 20.06
C SER A 156 35.86 -40.58 20.50
N PRO A 157 36.83 -40.29 21.38
CA PRO A 157 36.98 -38.99 22.06
C PRO A 157 37.53 -37.83 21.20
N VAL A 158 37.45 -37.92 19.87
CA VAL A 158 38.03 -36.93 18.94
C VAL A 158 37.09 -35.74 18.69
N TYR A 159 35.78 -35.89 18.93
CA TYR A 159 34.77 -34.88 18.59
C TYR A 159 34.54 -33.82 19.68
N GLU A 160 34.92 -34.10 20.93
CA GLU A 160 34.63 -33.22 22.07
C GLU A 160 35.47 -31.92 22.04
N THR A 161 36.71 -32.00 21.55
CA THR A 161 37.60 -30.84 21.35
C THR A 161 37.10 -29.91 20.24
N ALA A 162 36.48 -30.44 19.19
CA ALA A 162 35.95 -29.65 18.08
C ALA A 162 34.65 -28.91 18.48
N ALA A 163 33.77 -29.55 19.25
CA ALA A 163 32.52 -28.95 19.72
C ALA A 163 32.76 -27.73 20.64
N ARG A 164 33.81 -27.78 21.48
CA ARG A 164 34.13 -26.69 22.42
C ARG A 164 34.70 -25.45 21.73
N ALA A 165 35.35 -25.60 20.57
CA ALA A 165 35.86 -24.49 19.77
C ALA A 165 34.76 -23.68 19.05
N LEU A 166 33.59 -24.28 18.80
CA LEU A 166 32.44 -23.60 18.19
C LEU A 166 31.47 -22.97 19.19
N SER A 167 31.68 -23.17 20.50
CA SER A 167 30.87 -22.58 21.57
C SER A 167 31.20 -21.10 21.85
N GLY A 168 32.08 -20.49 21.04
CA GLY A 168 32.60 -19.13 21.19
C GLY A 168 31.79 -18.01 20.52
N THR A 169 30.59 -18.30 20.00
CA THR A 169 29.69 -17.27 19.45
C THR A 169 28.26 -17.57 19.87
N ALA A 170 27.88 -17.14 21.07
CA ALA A 170 26.47 -17.09 21.44
C ALA A 170 25.76 -16.11 20.51
N GLN A 171 25.09 -16.64 19.47
CA GLN A 171 24.10 -15.86 18.74
C GLN A 171 23.03 -15.45 19.74
N GLU A 172 22.99 -14.15 20.02
CA GLU A 172 22.00 -13.56 20.91
C GLU A 172 20.61 -13.84 20.30
N THR A 173 19.93 -14.84 20.86
CA THR A 173 18.60 -15.23 20.42
C THR A 173 17.66 -14.08 20.72
N VAL A 174 17.46 -13.20 19.74
CA VAL A 174 16.51 -12.09 19.81
C VAL A 174 15.13 -12.66 20.06
N VAL A 175 14.76 -12.71 21.34
CA VAL A 175 13.41 -13.07 21.79
C VAL A 175 12.47 -12.10 21.05
N PRO A 176 11.51 -12.60 20.26
CA PRO A 176 10.66 -11.75 19.44
C PRO A 176 9.80 -10.91 20.37
N THR A 177 10.25 -9.67 20.63
CA THR A 177 9.55 -8.72 21.47
C THR A 177 8.18 -8.47 20.85
N PRO A 178 7.07 -8.68 21.58
CA PRO A 178 5.74 -8.46 21.05
C PRO A 178 5.63 -7.03 20.49
N PRO A 179 5.19 -6.86 19.24
CA PRO A 179 5.20 -5.56 18.58
C PRO A 179 4.21 -4.61 19.27
N GLN A 180 4.65 -3.40 19.61
CA GLN A 180 3.81 -2.39 20.26
C GLN A 180 2.87 -1.76 19.23
N PRO A 181 1.55 -1.70 19.46
CA PRO A 181 0.62 -1.08 18.53
C PRO A 181 1.00 0.37 18.20
N LEU A 182 1.03 0.69 16.91
CA LEU A 182 1.26 2.02 16.36
C LEU A 182 -0.08 2.63 15.97
N THR A 183 -0.44 3.76 16.57
CA THR A 183 -1.64 4.54 16.25
C THR A 183 -1.22 5.91 15.74
N LEU A 184 -1.34 6.14 14.44
CA LEU A 184 -1.03 7.40 13.80
C LEU A 184 -2.31 8.22 13.63
N THR A 185 -2.32 9.44 14.16
CA THR A 185 -3.46 10.36 14.08
C THR A 185 -3.05 11.61 13.29
N LEU A 186 -3.88 12.00 12.32
CA LEU A 186 -3.69 13.17 11.47
C LEU A 186 -4.86 14.14 11.69
N ARG A 187 -4.54 15.40 11.92
CA ARG A 187 -5.50 16.51 12.02
C ARG A 187 -5.10 17.60 11.00
N PRO A 188 -5.56 17.51 9.74
CA PRO A 188 -5.37 18.57 8.74
C PRO A 188 -5.97 19.90 9.19
N VAL A 189 -5.15 20.96 9.09
CA VAL A 189 -5.55 22.37 9.23
C VAL A 189 -6.06 22.91 7.88
N SER A 190 -5.49 22.43 6.77
CA SER A 190 -6.00 22.65 5.41
C SER A 190 -5.83 21.40 4.55
N GLU A 191 -6.33 21.42 3.31
CA GLU A 191 -6.32 20.25 2.44
C GLU A 191 -4.90 19.82 2.03
N SER A 192 -4.60 18.55 2.31
CA SER A 192 -3.29 17.92 2.10
C SER A 192 -3.46 16.47 1.68
N TRP A 193 -2.80 16.05 0.59
CA TRP A 193 -2.79 14.65 0.17
C TRP A 193 -2.03 13.78 1.18
N ALA A 194 -2.52 12.57 1.46
CA ALA A 194 -1.81 11.58 2.25
C ALA A 194 -1.91 10.18 1.68
N THR A 195 -0.79 9.45 1.80
CA THR A 195 -0.68 8.01 1.55
C THR A 195 -0.10 7.37 2.81
N ILE A 196 -0.83 6.43 3.40
CA ILE A 196 -0.43 5.68 4.58
C ILE A 196 -0.72 4.21 4.36
N LEU A 197 0.32 3.39 4.47
CA LEU A 197 0.18 1.94 4.54
C LEU A 197 0.37 1.50 5.99
N ALA A 198 -0.44 0.53 6.43
CA ALA A 198 -0.38 -0.10 7.75
C ALA A 198 -0.10 -1.59 7.55
N ASP A 199 1.04 -2.07 8.08
CA ASP A 199 1.54 -3.46 7.98
C ASP A 199 1.81 -4.02 6.57
N GLY A 200 1.23 -3.41 5.54
CA GLY A 200 1.33 -3.76 4.12
C GLY A 200 0.13 -3.24 3.34
N ASP A 201 -1.01 -3.09 4.02
CA ASP A 201 -2.28 -2.67 3.46
C ASP A 201 -2.43 -1.16 3.35
N THR A 202 -3.24 -0.71 2.39
CA THR A 202 -3.50 0.73 2.18
C THR A 202 -4.55 1.23 3.18
N ALA A 203 -4.13 1.98 4.20
CA ALA A 203 -5.03 2.54 5.20
C ALA A 203 -5.59 3.92 4.78
N ILE A 204 -4.76 4.75 4.14
CA ILE A 204 -5.17 6.04 3.58
C ILE A 204 -4.50 6.24 2.23
N PHE A 205 -5.29 6.59 1.22
CA PHE A 205 -4.83 7.08 -0.08
C PHE A 205 -5.87 8.08 -0.60
N LYS A 206 -5.78 9.34 -0.15
CA LYS A 206 -6.76 10.41 -0.45
C LYS A 206 -6.30 11.77 0.06
N SER A 207 -6.95 12.83 -0.42
CA SER A 207 -6.93 14.15 0.24
C SER A 207 -7.52 14.08 1.65
N LEU A 208 -6.73 14.54 2.62
CA LEU A 208 -7.20 14.87 3.96
C LEU A 208 -7.94 16.21 3.90
N LYS A 209 -9.19 16.26 4.40
CA LYS A 209 -10.01 17.47 4.46
C LYS A 209 -9.95 18.09 5.86
N PRO A 210 -9.88 19.42 6.00
CA PRO A 210 -9.77 20.10 7.29
C PRO A 210 -10.97 19.79 8.21
N GLY A 211 -10.75 19.87 9.52
CA GLY A 211 -11.76 19.59 10.54
C GLY A 211 -12.08 18.11 10.76
N ARG A 212 -11.65 17.20 9.87
CA ARG A 212 -11.71 15.75 10.08
C ARG A 212 -10.44 15.26 10.79
N THR A 213 -10.61 14.29 11.70
CA THR A 213 -9.48 13.54 12.28
C THR A 213 -9.40 12.18 11.60
N TYR A 214 -8.21 11.80 11.16
CA TYR A 214 -7.95 10.50 10.55
C TYR A 214 -7.05 9.70 11.47
N GLN A 215 -7.41 8.45 11.78
CA GLN A 215 -6.61 7.56 12.62
C GLN A 215 -6.33 6.26 11.87
N VAL A 216 -5.07 5.84 11.89
CA VAL A 216 -4.59 4.58 11.32
C VAL A 216 -3.92 3.78 12.43
N LYS A 217 -4.19 2.47 12.49
CA LYS A 217 -3.56 1.53 13.41
C LYS A 217 -2.74 0.51 12.63
N ALA A 218 -1.56 0.17 13.15
CA ALA A 218 -0.69 -0.88 12.63
C ALA A 218 -0.05 -1.62 13.81
N LYS A 219 0.36 -2.86 13.60
CA LYS A 219 1.03 -3.71 14.58
C LYS A 219 2.56 -3.60 14.43
N TYR A 220 3.06 -3.71 13.20
CA TYR A 220 4.49 -3.80 12.89
C TYR A 220 5.06 -2.51 12.32
N ARG A 221 4.40 -1.93 11.29
CA ARG A 221 4.94 -0.78 10.55
C ARG A 221 3.87 0.13 9.94
N LEU A 222 4.23 1.39 9.77
CA LEU A 222 3.54 2.37 8.94
C LEU A 222 4.51 2.93 7.90
N LEU A 223 4.05 3.15 6.66
CA LEU A 223 4.76 3.96 5.67
C LEU A 223 3.94 5.22 5.39
N VAL A 224 4.49 6.39 5.71
CA VAL A 224 3.77 7.67 5.73
C VAL A 224 4.29 8.64 4.67
N SER A 225 3.40 9.17 3.84
CA SER A 225 3.68 10.28 2.92
C SER A 225 2.58 11.34 3.04
N VAL A 226 2.95 12.62 3.14
CA VAL A 226 2.02 13.75 3.28
C VAL A 226 2.48 14.91 2.39
N GLY A 227 1.60 15.38 1.50
CA GLY A 227 1.92 16.36 0.46
C GLY A 227 2.21 17.77 0.98
N LYS A 228 1.47 18.23 1.99
CA LYS A 228 1.71 19.51 2.70
C LYS A 228 1.91 19.25 4.21
N PRO A 229 3.12 18.85 4.67
CA PRO A 229 3.37 18.50 6.06
C PRO A 229 3.02 19.59 7.08
N SER A 230 3.36 20.85 6.77
CA SER A 230 3.09 22.01 7.63
C SER A 230 1.61 22.35 7.82
N GLN A 231 0.71 21.64 7.12
CA GLN A 231 -0.74 21.82 7.16
C GLN A 231 -1.46 20.65 7.84
N VAL A 232 -0.72 19.69 8.43
CA VAL A 232 -1.29 18.52 9.10
C VAL A 232 -0.58 18.35 10.45
N ASN A 233 -1.33 18.42 11.54
CA ASN A 233 -0.81 18.03 12.84
C ASN A 233 -0.77 16.49 12.91
N ILE A 234 0.37 15.93 13.27
CA ILE A 234 0.62 14.49 13.25
C ILE A 234 0.98 14.03 14.68
N GLU A 235 0.24 13.05 15.18
CA GLU A 235 0.45 12.41 16.48
C GLU A 235 0.70 10.91 16.28
N LEU A 236 1.69 10.35 16.98
CA LEU A 236 1.96 8.92 17.04
C LEU A 236 1.74 8.44 18.48
N ASN A 237 0.84 7.48 18.68
CA ASN A 237 0.39 7.02 20.01
C ASN A 237 -0.01 8.20 20.94
N GLY A 238 -0.70 9.19 20.38
CA GLY A 238 -1.18 10.38 21.09
C GLY A 238 -0.09 11.43 21.40
N ARG A 239 1.15 11.24 20.96
CA ARG A 239 2.25 12.20 21.12
C ARG A 239 2.53 12.92 19.80
N PRO A 240 2.61 14.26 19.75
CA PRO A 240 3.00 14.98 18.54
C PRO A 240 4.38 14.51 18.03
N VAL A 241 4.52 14.32 16.72
CA VAL A 241 5.78 13.86 16.10
C VAL A 241 6.18 14.71 14.90
N ASN A 242 7.48 14.91 14.73
CA ASN A 242 8.04 15.51 13.53
C ASN A 242 8.55 14.44 12.56
N LEU A 243 7.73 14.11 11.56
CA LEU A 243 8.09 13.21 10.46
C LEU A 243 8.79 13.93 9.30
N VAL A 244 8.87 15.27 9.32
CA VAL A 244 9.45 16.05 8.23
C VAL A 244 10.95 15.76 8.13
N ASP A 245 11.39 15.40 6.94
CA ASP A 245 12.80 15.27 6.60
C ASP A 245 13.49 16.65 6.63
N SER A 246 14.66 16.72 7.26
CA SER A 246 15.34 17.99 7.55
C SER A 246 15.95 18.66 6.31
N GLU A 247 16.30 17.89 5.29
CA GLU A 247 16.95 18.39 4.07
C GLU A 247 15.90 18.82 3.03
N SER A 248 14.98 17.91 2.71
CA SER A 248 13.94 18.14 1.69
C SER A 248 12.73 18.93 2.21
N GLY A 249 12.49 18.95 3.52
CA GLY A 249 11.29 19.56 4.12
C GLY A 249 9.99 18.81 3.83
N ARG A 250 10.06 17.54 3.41
CA ARG A 250 8.91 16.72 3.00
C ARG A 250 8.63 15.57 3.97
N ILE A 251 7.42 15.01 3.91
CA ILE A 251 7.11 13.68 4.46
C ILE A 251 6.86 12.77 3.26
N SER A 252 7.83 11.92 2.93
CA SER A 252 7.76 10.98 1.81
C SER A 252 8.36 9.65 2.25
N ARG A 253 7.56 8.57 2.18
CA ARG A 253 7.95 7.20 2.62
C ARG A 253 8.61 7.14 4.00
N VAL A 254 8.14 7.94 4.96
CA VAL A 254 8.66 7.87 6.33
C VAL A 254 8.15 6.58 6.95
N GLU A 255 9.04 5.60 7.10
CA GLU A 255 8.74 4.36 7.81
C GLU A 255 8.71 4.62 9.32
N ILE A 256 7.68 4.09 9.99
CA ILE A 256 7.54 4.07 11.44
C ILE A 256 7.39 2.62 11.85
N ASN A 257 8.32 2.10 12.64
CA ASN A 257 8.34 0.71 13.10
C ASN A 257 8.89 0.61 14.53
N GLN A 258 8.92 -0.58 15.11
CA GLN A 258 9.37 -0.81 16.49
C GLN A 258 10.80 -0.32 16.75
N ALA A 259 11.71 -0.46 15.77
CA ALA A 259 13.12 -0.11 15.90
C ALA A 259 13.37 1.42 15.85
N ASN A 260 12.55 2.18 15.14
CA ASN A 260 12.73 3.63 14.97
C ASN A 260 11.74 4.50 15.78
N TYR A 261 10.69 3.91 16.34
CA TYR A 261 9.64 4.58 17.13
C TYR A 261 10.19 5.57 18.17
N GLN A 262 11.12 5.13 19.02
CA GLN A 262 11.69 5.96 20.09
C GLN A 262 12.47 7.16 19.55
N ARG A 263 13.18 6.99 18.43
CA ARG A 263 13.92 8.07 17.75
C ARG A 263 12.98 9.10 17.15
N ILE A 264 11.84 8.66 16.61
CA ILE A 264 10.81 9.54 16.03
C ILE A 264 10.14 10.39 17.12
N LEU A 265 9.84 9.82 18.28
CA LEU A 265 9.28 10.57 19.43
C LEU A 265 10.23 11.65 19.98
N GLN A 266 11.54 11.52 19.76
CA GLN A 266 12.55 12.45 20.26
C GLN A 266 12.96 13.52 19.24
N ARG A 267 12.46 13.48 17.99
CA ARG A 267 12.80 14.50 16.98
C ARG A 267 12.26 15.87 17.42
N PRO A 268 13.10 16.93 17.39
CA PRO A 268 12.63 18.28 17.68
C PRO A 268 11.56 18.71 16.66
N PRO A 269 10.61 19.59 17.06
CA PRO A 269 9.59 20.10 16.16
C PRO A 269 10.22 20.84 14.97
N ALA A 270 9.58 20.75 13.80
CA ALA A 270 10.11 21.36 12.59
C ALA A 270 10.33 22.87 12.77
N PRO A 271 11.49 23.42 12.37
CA PRO A 271 11.74 24.85 12.51
C PRO A 271 10.70 25.65 11.72
N LYS A 272 10.06 26.61 12.38
CA LYS A 272 9.18 27.57 11.70
C LYS A 272 10.01 28.31 10.66
N ARG A 273 9.76 28.09 9.35
CA ARG A 273 10.38 28.87 8.28
C ARG A 273 9.98 30.34 8.44
N VAL A 274 10.84 31.11 9.09
CA VAL A 274 10.83 32.57 8.97
C VAL A 274 11.13 32.85 7.49
N ARG A 275 10.19 33.47 6.78
CA ARG A 275 10.47 34.01 5.44
C ARG A 275 11.59 35.03 5.59
N SER A 276 12.78 34.69 5.12
CA SER A 276 13.79 35.71 4.81
C SER A 276 13.19 36.63 3.75
N VAL A 277 12.84 37.85 4.15
CA VAL A 277 12.51 38.91 3.20
C VAL A 277 13.77 39.12 2.36
N PRO A 278 13.71 38.98 1.01
CA PRO A 278 14.87 39.29 0.20
C PRO A 278 15.20 40.76 0.37
N GLN A 279 16.34 41.06 0.99
CA GLN A 279 16.83 42.43 1.06
C GLN A 279 17.07 42.90 -0.37
N LYS A 280 16.40 44.00 -0.74
CA LYS A 280 16.62 44.66 -2.03
C LYS A 280 18.11 45.00 -2.14
N PRO A 281 18.82 44.58 -3.21
CA PRO A 281 20.23 44.88 -3.35
C PRO A 281 20.44 46.41 -3.32
N PRO A 282 21.54 46.90 -2.73
CA PRO A 282 21.82 48.33 -2.69
C PRO A 282 21.85 48.88 -4.12
N THR A 283 21.15 49.99 -4.33
CA THR A 283 21.11 50.65 -5.64
C THR A 283 22.47 51.32 -5.87
N THR A 284 23.29 50.73 -6.73
CA THR A 284 24.56 51.32 -7.17
C THR A 284 24.26 52.54 -8.04
N THR A 285 24.21 53.72 -7.43
CA THR A 285 24.15 54.99 -8.15
C THR A 285 25.47 55.18 -8.88
N VAL A 286 25.47 55.02 -10.20
CA VAL A 286 26.62 55.36 -11.05
C VAL A 286 26.74 56.88 -11.09
N PRO A 287 27.90 57.47 -10.74
CA PRO A 287 28.09 58.91 -10.88
C PRO A 287 28.16 59.31 -12.35
N ASP A 288 27.38 60.32 -12.72
CA ASP A 288 27.37 60.94 -14.05
C ASP A 288 28.66 61.74 -14.24
N THR A 289 29.57 61.24 -15.09
CA THR A 289 30.83 61.91 -15.45
C THR A 289 30.63 62.71 -16.74
N THR A 290 29.80 63.76 -16.68
CA THR A 290 29.68 64.74 -17.75
C THR A 290 30.60 65.95 -17.50
N GLY A 291 31.76 65.92 -18.13
CA GLY A 291 32.71 67.03 -18.25
C GLY A 291 33.98 66.56 -18.97
N GLY A 292 34.57 67.33 -19.89
CA GLY A 292 34.18 68.63 -20.42
C GLY A 292 35.33 69.20 -21.26
N THR A 293 35.02 69.71 -22.45
CA THR A 293 35.82 70.64 -23.27
C THR A 293 37.31 70.35 -23.50
N LEU A 294 37.69 70.09 -24.76
CA LEU A 294 38.48 71.02 -25.59
C LEU A 294 38.35 70.64 -27.09
#